data_AF-A0A8J5EKI0-F1
#
_entry.id   AF-A0A8J5EKI0-F1
#
_cell.length_a   1.000
_cell.length_b   1.000
_cell.length_c   1.000
_cell.angle_alpha   90.00
_cell.angle_beta   90.00
_cell.angle_gamma   90.00
#
_symmetry.space_group_name_H-M   'P 1'
#
loop_
_entity.id
_entity.type
_entity.pdbx_description
1 polymer ?
#
loop_
_entity_poly.entity_id
_entity_poly.type
_entity_poly.pdbx_seq_one_letter_code
_entity_poly.pdbx_strand_id
1 'polypeptide(L)'
;MSSKKEDTEIDVSKETLNDINTPSANKDENTQSEENDDTASVDSFGSDEVAREQSKYKDDKIEDVEALAKEMEQCYLEAVEEMKELEKFAPRFKALDKKTEKLFKYYFGGPWMSHRERIFDERPNSGYNIIGEDCIFDFYGDMHNLAKQNLKEAALYLTNKDECGC
;
A
#
# COMPACT_ATOMS: atom_id res chain seq x y z
N MET A 1 47.17 -20.25 15.95
CA MET A 1 45.95 -19.61 16.47
C MET A 1 44.93 -19.69 15.33
N SER A 2 44.13 -20.74 15.11
CA SER A 2 43.19 -21.50 15.96
C SER A 2 42.16 -20.64 16.71
N SER A 3 41.01 -20.48 16.06
CA SER A 3 39.61 -20.39 16.55
C SER A 3 38.79 -20.04 15.30
N LYS A 4 38.04 -20.91 14.59
CA LYS A 4 37.02 -21.93 14.92
C LYS A 4 35.80 -21.38 15.67
N LYS A 5 34.62 -21.70 15.09
CA LYS A 5 33.21 -21.57 15.53
C LYS A 5 32.45 -20.45 14.79
N GLU A 6 31.24 -20.64 14.31
CA GLU A 6 30.34 -21.82 14.25
C GLU A 6 29.22 -21.47 13.24
N ASP A 7 28.80 -22.46 12.45
CA ASP A 7 27.61 -22.42 11.62
C ASP A 7 26.34 -22.28 12.48
N THR A 8 25.34 -21.55 11.98
CA THR A 8 23.95 -21.81 12.34
C THR A 8 23.03 -21.41 11.18
N GLU A 9 22.66 -22.39 10.37
CA GLU A 9 21.43 -22.36 9.57
C GLU A 9 20.24 -22.17 10.51
N ILE A 10 19.32 -21.28 10.16
CA ILE A 10 17.99 -21.24 10.76
C ILE A 10 16.99 -21.34 9.61
N ASP A 11 16.52 -22.57 9.41
CA ASP A 11 15.29 -22.92 8.72
C ASP A 11 14.10 -22.40 9.54
N VAL A 12 13.24 -21.59 8.93
CA VAL A 12 11.95 -21.19 9.51
C VAL A 12 10.85 -21.49 8.50
N SER A 13 10.64 -22.78 8.27
CA SER A 13 9.38 -23.28 7.76
C SER A 13 8.51 -23.76 8.93
N LYS A 14 7.28 -23.24 8.97
CA LYS A 14 6.10 -23.71 9.73
C LYS A 14 6.03 -23.30 11.20
N GLU A 15 5.19 -22.31 11.51
CA GLU A 15 4.16 -22.46 12.54
C GLU A 15 3.09 -21.34 12.45
N THR A 16 1.93 -21.78 11.96
CA THR A 16 0.59 -21.49 12.51
C THR A 16 0.04 -20.06 12.47
N LEU A 17 -0.73 -19.82 11.40
CA LEU A 17 -2.04 -19.16 11.46
C LEU A 17 -2.88 -19.84 12.54
N ASN A 18 -3.06 -19.17 13.68
CA ASN A 18 -4.23 -19.28 14.52
C ASN A 18 -4.31 -18.01 15.38
N ASP A 19 -5.55 -17.58 15.58
CA ASP A 19 -6.01 -16.61 16.55
C ASP A 19 -6.13 -15.14 16.09
N ILE A 20 -7.26 -14.45 16.26
CA ILE A 20 -8.60 -14.80 16.78
C ILE A 20 -9.50 -13.63 16.32
N ASN A 21 -10.63 -13.96 15.71
CA ASN A 21 -11.79 -13.07 15.60
C ASN A 21 -12.48 -13.04 16.97
N THR A 22 -12.84 -11.87 17.49
CA THR A 22 -13.82 -11.77 18.59
C THR A 22 -14.73 -10.56 18.38
N PRO A 23 -16.02 -10.75 18.09
CA PRO A 23 -17.04 -9.73 18.29
C PRO A 23 -17.60 -9.85 19.71
N SER A 24 -17.60 -8.71 20.41
CA SER A 24 -18.17 -8.55 21.75
C SER A 24 -19.70 -8.61 21.68
N ALA A 25 -20.31 -9.52 22.43
CA ALA A 25 -21.76 -9.64 22.58
C ALA A 25 -22.22 -8.89 23.85
N ASN A 26 -23.14 -7.94 23.70
CA ASN A 26 -24.04 -7.52 24.77
C ASN A 26 -25.46 -7.98 24.42
N LYS A 27 -26.10 -8.66 25.37
CA LYS A 27 -27.51 -9.05 25.37
C LYS A 27 -28.34 -8.02 26.14
N ASP A 28 -29.64 -8.03 25.82
CA ASP A 28 -30.85 -7.58 26.55
C ASP A 28 -31.69 -6.72 25.61
N GLU A 29 -33.01 -6.88 25.39
CA GLU A 29 -34.04 -7.79 25.89
C GLU A 29 -35.26 -7.65 24.94
N ASN A 30 -36.02 -8.75 24.78
CA ASN A 30 -37.49 -8.84 24.71
C ASN A 30 -38.31 -8.02 23.69
N THR A 31 -39.06 -8.70 22.80
CA THR A 31 -40.55 -8.60 22.65
C THR A 31 -41.04 -9.68 21.66
N GLN A 32 -42.09 -10.41 22.05
CA GLN A 32 -42.84 -11.39 21.24
C GLN A 32 -43.60 -10.72 20.09
N SER A 33 -43.69 -11.36 18.93
CA SER A 33 -44.97 -11.86 18.35
C SER A 33 -44.87 -12.15 16.85
N GLU A 34 -45.53 -13.25 16.48
CA GLU A 34 -46.21 -13.53 15.21
C GLU A 34 -45.41 -14.15 14.04
N GLU A 35 -45.88 -15.35 13.72
CA GLU A 35 -45.66 -16.16 12.54
C GLU A 35 -45.92 -15.33 11.28
N ASN A 36 -44.90 -15.20 10.43
CA ASN A 36 -45.09 -15.06 8.99
C ASN A 36 -44.08 -15.98 8.31
N ASP A 37 -44.62 -17.09 7.84
CA ASP A 37 -43.99 -18.05 6.94
C ASP A 37 -43.90 -17.41 5.56
N ASP A 38 -42.97 -16.47 5.40
CA ASP A 38 -42.51 -15.98 4.12
C ASP A 38 -41.10 -16.52 3.92
N THR A 39 -41.01 -17.75 3.40
CA THR A 39 -39.79 -18.23 2.78
C THR A 39 -39.50 -17.33 1.58
N ALA A 40 -38.80 -16.21 1.82
CA ALA A 40 -38.12 -15.47 0.79
C ALA A 40 -37.23 -16.48 0.06
N SER A 41 -37.65 -16.84 -1.15
CA SER A 41 -36.87 -17.60 -2.12
C SER A 41 -35.56 -16.85 -2.30
N VAL A 42 -34.53 -17.25 -1.54
CA VAL A 42 -33.17 -16.78 -1.71
C VAL A 42 -32.79 -17.17 -3.13
N ASP A 43 -32.64 -16.16 -3.98
CA ASP A 43 -32.24 -16.31 -5.36
C ASP A 43 -30.98 -17.16 -5.44
N SER A 44 -31.17 -18.43 -5.80
CA SER A 44 -30.13 -19.40 -6.14
C SER A 44 -29.53 -19.05 -7.50
N PHE A 45 -29.12 -17.80 -7.70
CA PHE A 45 -28.62 -17.29 -8.98
C PHE A 45 -27.08 -17.14 -9.04
N GLY A 46 -26.34 -17.55 -7.99
CA GLY A 46 -24.87 -17.51 -8.00
C GLY A 46 -24.19 -18.89 -7.96
N SER A 47 -24.82 -19.89 -7.34
CA SER A 47 -24.11 -21.15 -7.04
C SER A 47 -23.98 -22.09 -8.25
N ASP A 48 -24.96 -22.05 -9.17
CA ASP A 48 -25.01 -22.92 -10.35
C ASP A 48 -24.12 -22.38 -11.49
N GLU A 49 -23.95 -21.05 -11.56
CA GLU A 49 -23.05 -20.34 -12.49
C GLU A 49 -21.58 -20.63 -12.14
N VAL A 50 -21.20 -20.42 -10.88
CA VAL A 50 -19.83 -20.66 -10.38
C VAL A 50 -19.46 -22.14 -10.49
N ALA A 51 -20.39 -23.05 -10.20
CA ALA A 51 -20.17 -24.48 -10.37
C ALA A 51 -19.97 -24.89 -11.85
N ARG A 52 -20.72 -24.29 -12.78
CA ARG A 52 -20.49 -24.47 -14.23
C ARG A 52 -19.15 -23.90 -14.67
N GLU A 53 -18.76 -22.73 -14.18
CA GLU A 53 -17.46 -22.11 -14.47
C GLU A 53 -16.30 -23.01 -14.01
N GLN A 54 -16.36 -23.50 -12.76
CA GLN A 54 -15.32 -24.36 -12.20
C GLN A 54 -15.26 -25.75 -12.85
N SER A 55 -16.38 -26.25 -13.38
CA SER A 55 -16.40 -27.53 -14.09
C SER A 55 -15.51 -27.55 -15.34
N LYS A 56 -15.23 -26.37 -15.94
CA LYS A 56 -14.37 -26.22 -17.13
C LYS A 56 -12.91 -26.62 -16.88
N TYR A 57 -12.44 -26.53 -15.64
CA TYR A 57 -11.04 -26.73 -15.27
C TYR A 57 -10.77 -28.10 -14.63
N LYS A 58 -11.82 -28.93 -14.43
CA LYS A 58 -11.69 -30.25 -13.77
C LYS A 58 -10.88 -31.26 -14.57
N ASP A 59 -10.81 -31.08 -15.88
CA ASP A 59 -10.10 -31.97 -16.80
C ASP A 59 -8.72 -31.42 -17.22
N ASP A 60 -8.29 -30.29 -16.63
CA ASP A 60 -6.97 -29.73 -16.90
C ASP A 60 -5.87 -30.71 -16.47
N LYS A 61 -4.80 -30.76 -17.27
CA LYS A 61 -3.65 -31.61 -16.93
C LYS A 61 -2.97 -31.08 -15.70
N ILE A 62 -2.56 -31.98 -14.81
CA ILE A 62 -1.96 -31.61 -13.54
C ILE A 62 -0.67 -30.77 -13.74
N GLU A 63 0.09 -31.03 -14.81
CA GLU A 63 1.29 -30.27 -15.13
C GLU A 63 0.97 -28.80 -15.49
N ASP A 64 -0.12 -28.56 -16.21
CA ASP A 64 -0.57 -27.23 -16.61
C ASP A 64 -1.11 -26.46 -15.38
N VAL A 65 -1.83 -27.16 -14.49
CA VAL A 65 -2.30 -26.60 -13.21
C VAL A 65 -1.12 -26.23 -12.29
N GLU A 66 -0.10 -27.09 -12.18
CA GLU A 66 1.09 -26.80 -11.39
C GLU A 66 1.90 -25.64 -11.95
N ALA A 67 1.99 -25.51 -13.28
CA ALA A 67 2.67 -24.39 -13.92
C ALA A 67 1.95 -23.07 -13.63
N LEU A 68 0.62 -23.03 -13.78
CA LEU A 68 -0.18 -21.87 -13.45
C LEU A 68 -0.11 -21.52 -11.96
N ALA A 69 -0.17 -22.53 -11.08
CA ALA A 69 -0.08 -22.31 -9.64
C ALA A 69 1.27 -21.67 -9.24
N LYS A 70 2.37 -22.10 -9.86
CA LYS A 70 3.70 -21.49 -9.64
C LYS A 70 3.76 -20.05 -10.15
N GLU A 71 3.16 -19.76 -11.30
CA GLU A 71 3.08 -18.40 -11.83
C GLU A 71 2.28 -17.49 -10.89
N MET A 72 1.12 -17.96 -10.41
CA MET A 72 0.27 -17.19 -9.49
C MET A 72 0.90 -17.02 -8.12
N GLU A 73 1.62 -18.02 -7.60
CA GLU A 73 2.40 -17.91 -6.36
C GLU A 73 3.46 -16.81 -6.49
N GLN A 74 4.19 -16.79 -7.62
CA GLN A 74 5.20 -15.75 -7.87
C GLN A 74 4.56 -14.36 -7.94
N CYS A 75 3.45 -14.22 -8.66
CA CYS A 75 2.69 -12.98 -8.74
C CYS A 75 2.20 -12.50 -7.35
N TYR A 76 1.73 -13.43 -6.51
CA TYR A 76 1.30 -13.14 -5.15
C TYR A 76 2.47 -12.63 -4.29
N LEU A 77 3.62 -13.30 -4.34
CA LEU A 77 4.80 -12.90 -3.57
C LEU A 77 5.30 -11.51 -3.99
N GLU A 78 5.31 -11.22 -5.29
CA GLU A 78 5.65 -9.89 -5.82
C GLU A 78 4.65 -8.83 -5.34
N ALA A 79 3.35 -9.11 -5.43
CA ALA A 79 2.31 -8.18 -4.97
C ALA A 79 2.39 -7.90 -3.46
N VAL A 80 2.71 -8.92 -2.65
CA VAL A 80 2.92 -8.78 -1.20
C VAL A 80 4.12 -7.87 -0.90
N GLU A 81 5.21 -7.97 -1.66
CA GLU A 81 6.38 -7.12 -1.45
C GLU A 81 6.11 -5.67 -1.86
N GLU A 82 5.44 -5.45 -2.99
CA GLU A 82 5.00 -4.12 -3.43
C GLU A 82 4.09 -3.46 -2.39
N MET A 83 3.16 -4.21 -1.80
CA MET A 83 2.30 -3.72 -0.72
C MET A 83 3.10 -3.25 0.50
N LYS A 84 4.14 -3.98 0.91
CA LYS A 84 5.01 -3.54 2.03
C LYS A 84 5.77 -2.25 1.72
N GLU A 85 6.21 -2.06 0.48
CA GLU A 85 6.87 -0.80 0.09
C GLU A 85 5.87 0.37 0.06
N LEU A 86 4.65 0.13 -0.43
CA LEU A 86 3.57 1.14 -0.40
C LEU A 86 3.15 1.51 1.03
N GLU A 87 3.12 0.57 1.97
CA GLU A 87 2.84 0.86 3.39
C GLU A 87 3.87 1.82 4.00
N LYS A 88 5.14 1.76 3.55
CA LYS A 88 6.19 2.68 4.01
C LYS A 88 6.01 4.09 3.43
N PHE A 89 5.21 4.27 2.39
CA PHE A 89 5.04 5.57 1.73
C PHE A 89 4.37 6.59 2.64
N ALA A 90 3.23 6.26 3.26
CA ALA A 90 2.48 7.19 4.10
C ALA A 90 3.30 7.81 5.26
N PRO A 91 4.03 7.04 6.10
CA PRO A 91 4.85 7.62 7.14
C PRO A 91 6.03 8.43 6.58
N ARG A 92 6.64 8.01 5.46
CA ARG A 92 7.71 8.75 4.78
C ARG A 92 7.22 10.09 4.24
N PHE A 93 6.03 10.10 3.63
CA PHE A 93 5.40 11.32 3.11
C PHE A 93 5.11 12.32 4.24
N LYS A 94 4.57 11.86 5.37
CA LYS A 94 4.36 12.69 6.56
C LYS A 94 5.66 13.22 7.16
N ALA A 95 6.74 12.42 7.12
CA ALA A 95 8.06 12.86 7.58
C ALA A 95 8.69 13.88 6.61
N LEU A 96 8.45 13.75 5.31
CA LEU A 96 8.89 14.69 4.28
C LEU A 96 8.22 16.05 4.47
N ASP A 97 6.91 16.07 4.68
CA ASP A 97 6.11 17.30 4.89
C ASP A 97 6.73 18.22 5.96
N LYS A 98 7.13 17.66 7.11
CA LYS A 98 7.82 18.41 8.17
C LYS A 98 9.16 19.03 7.74
N LYS A 99 9.94 18.30 6.93
CA LYS A 99 11.23 18.81 6.42
C LYS A 99 10.97 19.93 5.42
N THR A 100 9.97 19.74 4.58
CA THR A 100 9.56 20.69 3.56
C THR A 100 9.06 21.98 4.18
N GLU A 101 8.27 21.94 5.26
CA GLU A 101 7.82 23.14 5.99
C GLU A 101 8.99 24.06 6.40
N LYS A 102 10.11 23.49 6.84
CA LYS A 102 11.32 24.27 7.17
C LYS A 102 11.93 24.94 5.93
N LEU A 103 11.96 24.24 4.80
CA LEU A 103 12.43 24.79 3.52
C LEU A 103 11.49 25.89 3.02
N PHE A 104 10.17 25.72 3.19
CA PHE A 104 9.15 26.71 2.83
C PHE A 104 9.42 28.03 3.54
N LYS A 105 9.54 27.95 4.86
CA LYS A 105 9.78 29.09 5.74
C LYS A 105 11.09 29.78 5.40
N TYR A 106 12.12 29.02 5.03
CA TYR A 106 13.41 29.59 4.61
C TYR A 106 13.30 30.37 3.29
N TYR A 107 12.63 29.80 2.28
CA TYR A 107 12.58 30.34 0.91
C TYR A 107 11.56 31.47 0.71
N PHE A 108 10.29 31.27 1.11
CA PHE A 108 9.20 32.19 0.77
C PHE A 108 9.01 33.33 1.78
N GLY A 109 9.35 33.10 3.05
CA GLY A 109 9.14 34.07 4.13
C GLY A 109 10.37 34.30 5.01
N GLY A 110 11.52 33.83 4.55
CA GLY A 110 12.73 33.73 5.36
C GLY A 110 13.94 34.42 4.73
N PRO A 111 15.13 34.18 5.30
CA PRO A 111 16.34 34.90 4.93
C PRO A 111 17.01 34.39 3.64
N TRP A 112 16.37 33.50 2.87
CA TRP A 112 16.99 32.86 1.70
C TRP A 112 17.58 33.86 0.71
N MET A 113 16.84 34.92 0.35
CA MET A 113 17.29 35.91 -0.62
C MET A 113 18.57 36.63 -0.16
N SER A 114 18.57 37.12 1.09
CA SER A 114 19.75 37.81 1.65
C SER A 114 20.94 36.88 1.83
N HIS A 115 20.71 35.61 2.21
CA HIS A 115 21.78 34.62 2.28
C HIS A 115 22.34 34.28 0.90
N ARG A 116 21.48 34.21 -0.13
CA ARG A 116 21.89 33.98 -1.51
C ARG A 116 22.82 35.06 -2.01
N GLU A 117 22.40 36.32 -1.90
CA GLU A 117 23.22 37.47 -2.32
C GLU A 117 24.58 37.46 -1.62
N ARG A 118 24.58 37.32 -0.29
CA ARG A 118 25.83 37.31 0.49
C ARG A 118 26.76 36.15 0.11
N ILE A 119 26.21 34.95 -0.11
CA ILE A 119 27.01 33.79 -0.52
C ILE A 119 27.53 33.98 -1.93
N PHE A 120 26.75 34.56 -2.84
CA PHE A 120 27.19 34.84 -4.20
C PHE A 120 28.36 35.83 -4.21
N ASP A 121 28.31 36.86 -3.38
CA ASP A 121 29.35 37.88 -3.26
C ASP A 121 30.61 37.36 -2.55
N GLU A 122 30.47 36.67 -1.41
CA GLU A 122 31.60 36.27 -0.58
C GLU A 122 32.19 34.89 -0.96
N ARG A 123 31.37 33.99 -1.51
CA ARG A 123 31.73 32.58 -1.79
C ARG A 123 31.01 32.06 -3.05
N PRO A 124 31.31 32.61 -4.25
CA PRO A 124 30.62 32.24 -5.49
C PRO A 124 30.72 30.75 -5.84
N ASN A 125 31.75 30.06 -5.35
CA ASN A 125 31.98 28.63 -5.58
C ASN A 125 31.59 27.74 -4.37
N SER A 126 30.68 28.21 -3.51
CA SER A 126 30.29 27.50 -2.29
C SER A 126 29.62 26.15 -2.51
N GLY A 127 29.03 25.91 -3.69
CA GLY A 127 28.42 24.63 -4.06
C GLY A 127 27.10 24.30 -3.34
N TYR A 128 26.48 25.27 -2.67
CA TYR A 128 25.21 25.05 -1.98
C TYR A 128 24.02 25.12 -2.94
N ASN A 129 23.47 23.95 -3.33
CA ASN A 129 22.29 23.88 -4.19
C ASN A 129 21.08 24.66 -3.64
N ILE A 130 20.93 24.70 -2.31
CA ILE A 130 19.81 25.37 -1.63
C ILE A 130 19.74 26.89 -1.90
N ILE A 131 20.84 27.47 -2.39
CA ILE A 131 20.96 28.89 -2.73
C ILE A 131 20.60 29.15 -4.21
N GLY A 132 20.50 28.09 -5.01
CA GLY A 132 19.99 28.16 -6.38
C GLY A 132 18.55 28.64 -6.42
N GLU A 133 18.23 29.45 -7.45
CA GLU A 133 16.91 30.09 -7.61
C GLU A 133 15.79 29.06 -7.70
N ASP A 134 16.02 28.00 -8.48
CA ASP A 134 14.99 27.00 -8.78
C ASP A 134 14.99 25.81 -7.83
N CYS A 135 16.06 25.59 -7.04
CA CYS A 135 16.23 24.35 -6.28
C CYS A 135 15.07 24.04 -5.32
N ILE A 136 14.62 25.03 -4.55
CA ILE A 136 13.50 24.85 -3.62
C ILE A 136 12.18 24.84 -4.37
N PHE A 137 12.03 25.70 -5.38
CA PHE A 137 10.81 25.82 -6.18
C PHE A 137 10.50 24.52 -6.94
N ASP A 138 11.48 23.95 -7.63
CA ASP A 138 11.36 22.69 -8.37
C ASP A 138 11.01 21.52 -7.45
N PHE A 139 11.67 21.43 -6.29
CA PHE A 139 11.36 20.42 -5.29
C PHE A 139 9.89 20.47 -4.83
N TYR A 140 9.31 21.68 -4.68
CA TYR A 140 7.87 21.82 -4.40
C TYR A 140 7.01 21.36 -5.56
N GLY A 141 7.40 21.69 -6.79
CA GLY A 141 6.74 21.23 -8.00
C GLY A 141 6.66 19.70 -8.07
N ASP A 142 7.81 19.04 -7.87
CA ASP A 142 7.92 17.58 -7.87
C ASP A 142 7.05 16.93 -6.80
N MET A 143 7.11 17.45 -5.56
CA MET A 143 6.32 16.92 -4.46
C MET A 143 4.81 17.07 -4.72
N HIS A 144 4.38 18.20 -5.29
CA HIS A 144 2.98 18.43 -5.63
C HIS A 144 2.52 17.54 -6.79
N ASN A 145 3.37 17.33 -7.80
CA ASN A 145 3.10 16.42 -8.91
C ASN A 145 2.96 14.97 -8.42
N LEU A 146 3.87 14.52 -7.55
CA LEU A 146 3.81 13.20 -6.93
C LEU A 146 2.52 13.01 -6.11
N ALA A 147 2.13 14.00 -5.31
CA ALA A 147 0.90 13.96 -4.54
C ALA A 147 -0.35 13.84 -5.44
N LYS A 148 -0.39 14.56 -6.55
CA LYS A 148 -1.47 14.47 -7.54
C LYS A 148 -1.55 13.11 -8.21
N GLN A 149 -0.41 12.54 -8.60
CA GLN A 149 -0.35 11.20 -9.19
C GLN A 149 -0.89 10.15 -8.22
N ASN A 150 -0.45 10.19 -6.96
CA ASN A 150 -0.93 9.27 -5.93
C ASN A 150 -2.44 9.43 -5.67
N LEU A 151 -2.95 10.66 -5.64
CA LEU A 151 -4.38 10.90 -5.51
C LEU A 151 -5.17 10.32 -6.69
N LYS A 152 -4.64 10.47 -7.91
CA LYS A 152 -5.27 9.93 -9.12
C LYS A 152 -5.34 8.40 -9.08
N GLU A 153 -4.24 7.72 -8.77
CA GLU A 153 -4.20 6.26 -8.71
C GLU A 153 -5.08 5.73 -7.57
N ALA A 154 -5.08 6.38 -6.41
CA ALA A 154 -5.97 6.02 -5.30
C ALA A 154 -7.45 6.21 -5.68
N ALA A 155 -7.79 7.29 -6.37
CA ALA A 155 -9.15 7.51 -6.86
C ALA A 155 -9.56 6.42 -7.86
N LEU A 156 -8.71 6.11 -8.85
CA LEU A 156 -8.95 5.05 -9.82
C LEU A 156 -9.15 3.69 -9.15
N TYR A 157 -8.33 3.35 -8.15
CA TYR A 157 -8.47 2.12 -7.38
C TYR A 157 -9.82 2.01 -6.67
N LEU A 158 -10.32 3.12 -6.13
CA LEU A 158 -11.59 3.16 -5.42
C LEU A 158 -12.80 3.18 -6.36
N THR A 159 -12.72 3.86 -7.51
CA THR A 159 -13.86 4.00 -8.43
C THR A 159 -13.99 2.85 -9.41
N ASN A 160 -12.87 2.22 -9.82
CA ASN A 160 -12.92 1.09 -10.74
C ASN A 160 -13.28 -0.22 -10.04
N LYS A 161 -13.35 -0.22 -8.70
CA LYS A 161 -13.83 -1.38 -7.92
C LYS A 161 -15.33 -1.64 -8.08
N ASP A 162 -16.11 -0.67 -8.58
CA ASP A 162 -17.53 -0.87 -8.89
C ASP A 162 -17.75 -1.75 -10.13
N GLU A 163 -16.71 -2.07 -10.90
CA GLU A 163 -16.78 -3.03 -12.02
C GLU A 163 -16.48 -4.48 -11.60
N CYS A 164 -16.07 -4.71 -10.36
CA CYS A 164 -15.87 -6.05 -9.78
C CYS A 164 -16.90 -6.24 -8.66
N GLY A 165 -18.12 -6.60 -9.08
CA GLY A 165 -19.33 -6.64 -8.25
C GLY A 165 -19.14 -7.29 -6.87
N CYS A 166 -19.54 -6.55 -5.84
CA CYS A 166 -20.07 -7.11 -4.61
C CYS A 166 -21.60 -7.12 -4.71
#